data_AF-A0AAE8F723-F1
#
_entry.id   AF-A0AAE8F723-F1
#
_cell.length_a   1.000
_cell.length_b   1.000
_cell.length_c   1.000
_cell.angle_alpha   90.00
_cell.angle_beta   90.00
_cell.angle_gamma   90.00
#
_symmetry.space_group_name_H-M   'P 1'
#
loop_
_entity.id
_entity.type
_entity.pdbx_description
1 polymer ?
#
loop_
_entity_poly.entity_id
_entity_poly.type
_entity_poly.pdbx_seq_one_letter_code
_entity_poly.pdbx_strand_id
1 'polypeptide(L)'
;IRDNGPVRSADFATEKNHKPGWWAWKPHKRHLENLFSAGELMVAERRNFQRVYDLRTRVMPDWQDAIHAIGEDEAIRLMLMNSARSLGIFRSEWLADYYRLKQAPIKAFIQSAQVAGDIIPVEVKGMGAMWLHQSALPGLTTPLKATHTALLSPFDPV
;
A
#
# COMPACT_ATOMS: atom_id res chain seq x y z
N ILE A 1 1.35 1.03 -26.58
CA ILE A 1 2.27 0.39 -25.60
C ILE A 1 2.83 -0.92 -26.14
N ARG A 2 1.96 -1.87 -26.53
CA ARG A 2 2.40 -3.11 -27.18
C ARG A 2 3.27 -2.83 -28.42
N ASP A 3 2.75 -2.02 -29.34
CA ASP A 3 3.43 -1.76 -30.62
C ASP A 3 4.52 -0.68 -30.49
N ASN A 4 4.24 0.39 -29.74
CA ASN A 4 5.08 1.59 -29.68
C ASN A 4 6.01 1.69 -28.45
N GLY A 5 6.03 0.67 -27.58
CA GLY A 5 6.84 0.68 -26.36
C GLY A 5 6.23 1.43 -25.17
N PRO A 6 7.03 1.64 -24.10
CA PRO A 6 6.59 2.29 -22.85
C PRO A 6 6.11 3.73 -23.07
N VAL A 7 5.12 4.17 -22.29
CA VAL A 7 4.51 5.51 -22.42
C VAL A 7 4.26 6.18 -21.08
N ARG A 8 4.25 7.50 -21.08
CA ARG A 8 3.76 8.36 -19.99
C ARG A 8 2.38 8.88 -20.36
N SER A 9 1.63 9.34 -19.36
CA SER A 9 0.40 10.10 -19.62
C SER A 9 0.65 11.33 -20.49
N ALA A 10 1.86 11.92 -20.47
CA ALA A 10 2.19 13.10 -21.27
C ALA A 10 2.37 12.80 -22.78
N ASP A 11 2.58 11.54 -23.16
CA ASP A 11 2.81 11.18 -24.56
C ASP A 11 1.50 11.09 -25.37
N PHE A 12 0.35 11.25 -24.71
CA PHE A 12 -0.97 11.28 -25.34
C PHE A 12 -1.42 12.72 -25.61
N ALA A 13 -1.99 12.93 -26.80
CA ALA A 13 -2.56 14.22 -27.18
C ALA A 13 -3.63 14.69 -26.17
N THR A 14 -3.69 16.00 -25.96
CA THR A 14 -4.69 16.64 -25.09
C THR A 14 -5.74 17.31 -25.96
N GLU A 15 -7.02 17.16 -25.61
CA GLU A 15 -8.08 17.90 -26.30
C GLU A 15 -7.89 19.41 -26.12
N LYS A 16 -8.15 20.18 -27.17
CA LYS A 16 -7.92 21.64 -27.21
C LYS A 16 -8.67 22.41 -26.11
N ASN A 17 -9.74 21.84 -25.56
CA ASN A 17 -10.60 22.47 -24.56
C ASN A 17 -10.42 21.90 -23.13
N HIS A 18 -9.39 21.08 -22.87
CA HIS A 18 -9.16 20.54 -21.52
C HIS A 18 -8.71 21.64 -20.56
N LYS A 19 -9.56 21.99 -19.59
CA LYS A 19 -9.20 22.96 -18.56
C LYS A 19 -8.17 22.35 -17.59
N PRO A 20 -7.03 23.00 -17.36
CA PRO A 20 -6.07 22.52 -16.37
C PRO A 20 -6.68 22.64 -14.96
N GLY A 21 -6.37 21.66 -14.10
CA GLY A 21 -6.82 21.63 -12.72
C GLY A 21 -6.26 20.41 -11.99
N TRP A 22 -6.07 20.52 -10.69
CA TRP A 22 -5.48 19.45 -9.87
C TRP A 22 -6.22 18.11 -10.00
N TRP A 23 -7.55 18.18 -10.19
CA TRP A 23 -8.45 17.03 -10.35
C TRP A 23 -8.83 16.73 -11.81
N ALA A 24 -8.32 17.50 -12.78
CA ALA A 24 -8.66 17.37 -14.19
C ALA A 24 -7.82 16.26 -14.85
N TRP A 25 -8.04 15.01 -14.43
CA TRP A 25 -7.35 13.85 -14.99
C TRP A 25 -7.80 13.63 -16.43
N LYS A 26 -6.83 13.62 -17.35
CA LYS A 26 -7.09 13.37 -18.77
C LYS A 26 -7.59 11.93 -18.97
N PRO A 27 -8.47 11.66 -19.95
CA PRO A 27 -9.01 10.32 -20.18
C PRO A 27 -7.93 9.23 -20.26
N HIS A 28 -6.84 9.48 -20.99
CA HIS A 28 -5.73 8.53 -21.11
C HIS A 28 -5.03 8.25 -19.77
N LYS A 29 -4.89 9.24 -18.88
CA LYS A 29 -4.32 9.03 -17.54
C LYS A 29 -5.18 8.03 -16.76
N ARG A 30 -6.50 8.21 -16.79
CA ARG A 30 -7.45 7.29 -16.13
C ARG A 30 -7.32 5.86 -16.66
N HIS A 31 -7.17 5.70 -17.97
CA HIS A 31 -6.98 4.36 -18.56
C HIS A 31 -5.65 3.73 -18.13
N LEU A 32 -4.55 4.50 -18.11
CA LEU A 32 -3.26 4.01 -17.61
C LEU A 32 -3.32 3.60 -16.14
N GLU A 33 -3.96 4.40 -15.28
CA GLU A 33 -4.12 4.07 -13.85
C GLU A 33 -5.03 2.85 -13.63
N ASN A 34 -6.08 2.68 -14.45
CA ASN A 34 -6.97 1.52 -14.39
C ASN A 34 -6.22 0.25 -14.81
N LEU A 35 -5.46 0.30 -15.92
CA LEU A 35 -4.67 -0.83 -16.39
C LEU A 35 -3.52 -1.17 -15.43
N PHE A 36 -2.94 -0.16 -14.77
CA PHE A 36 -1.98 -0.37 -13.70
C PHE A 36 -2.62 -1.04 -12.49
N SER A 37 -3.78 -0.56 -12.04
CA SER A 37 -4.54 -1.17 -10.93
C SER A 37 -4.98 -2.60 -11.24
N ALA A 38 -5.27 -2.91 -12.50
CA ALA A 38 -5.61 -4.26 -12.97
C ALA A 38 -4.39 -5.18 -13.15
N GLY A 39 -3.16 -4.65 -13.00
CA GLY A 39 -1.93 -5.41 -13.22
C GLY A 39 -1.56 -5.64 -14.69
N GLU A 40 -2.26 -5.05 -15.66
CA GLU A 40 -1.96 -5.18 -17.09
C GLU A 40 -0.75 -4.33 -17.51
N LEU A 41 -0.59 -3.17 -16.85
CA LEU A 41 0.57 -2.30 -16.98
C LEU A 41 1.33 -2.24 -15.66
N MET A 42 2.63 -2.00 -15.75
CA MET A 42 3.52 -1.79 -14.61
C MET A 42 4.32 -0.49 -14.80
N VAL A 43 4.82 0.08 -13.71
CA VAL A 43 5.72 1.24 -13.76
C VAL A 43 7.14 0.75 -13.99
N ALA A 44 7.65 0.91 -15.21
CA ALA A 44 9.00 0.51 -15.58
C ALA A 44 10.06 1.47 -15.01
N GLU A 45 9.76 2.76 -14.97
CA GLU A 45 10.64 3.80 -14.43
C GLU A 45 9.83 5.07 -14.09
N ARG A 46 10.51 6.08 -13.54
CA ARG A 46 9.97 7.42 -13.35
C ARG A 46 10.88 8.46 -14.00
N ARG A 47 10.31 9.36 -14.80
CA ARG A 47 11.01 10.49 -15.42
C ARG A 47 10.38 11.79 -14.95
N ASN A 48 11.12 12.62 -14.21
CA ASN A 48 10.61 13.87 -13.64
C ASN A 48 9.29 13.66 -12.87
N PHE A 49 9.27 12.69 -11.95
CA PHE A 49 8.07 12.26 -11.18
C PHE A 49 6.91 11.66 -11.98
N GLN A 50 6.99 11.60 -13.32
CA GLN A 50 5.99 10.93 -14.15
C GLN A 50 6.30 9.44 -14.25
N ARG A 51 5.28 8.61 -14.00
CA ARG A 51 5.35 7.16 -14.24
C ARG A 51 5.45 6.88 -15.74
N VAL A 52 6.40 6.03 -16.12
CA VAL A 52 6.48 5.42 -17.44
C VAL A 52 5.87 4.02 -17.33
N TYR A 53 4.76 3.80 -18.03
CA TYR A 53 4.02 2.55 -18.04
C TYR A 53 4.48 1.65 -19.19
N ASP A 54 4.70 0.37 -18.90
CA ASP A 54 4.92 -0.67 -19.90
C ASP A 54 4.07 -1.92 -19.57
N LEU A 55 4.01 -2.87 -20.49
CA LEU A 55 3.30 -4.14 -20.30
C LEU A 55 3.88 -4.90 -19.11
N ARG A 56 3.00 -5.47 -18.27
CA ARG A 56 3.42 -6.37 -17.18
C ARG A 56 4.41 -7.43 -17.66
N THR A 57 4.16 -8.04 -18.82
CA THR A 57 5.01 -9.12 -19.37
C THR A 57 6.42 -8.68 -19.77
N ARG A 58 6.69 -7.39 -19.92
CA ARG A 58 8.04 -6.87 -20.16
C ARG A 58 8.74 -6.51 -18.84
N VAL A 59 8.00 -6.01 -17.87
CA VAL A 59 8.54 -5.61 -16.55
C VAL A 59 8.74 -6.81 -15.63
N MET A 60 7.85 -7.80 -15.69
CA MET A 60 7.85 -9.03 -14.92
C MET A 60 7.61 -10.22 -15.86
N PRO A 61 8.60 -10.59 -16.69
CA PRO A 61 8.44 -11.62 -17.72
C PRO A 61 8.08 -12.99 -17.15
N ASP A 62 8.58 -13.31 -15.96
CA ASP A 62 8.37 -14.62 -15.33
C ASP A 62 7.08 -14.69 -14.51
N TRP A 63 6.31 -13.61 -14.40
CA TRP A 63 5.08 -13.58 -13.60
C TRP A 63 3.92 -14.30 -14.30
N GLN A 64 3.34 -15.28 -13.61
CA GLN A 64 2.19 -16.06 -14.07
C GLN A 64 1.11 -16.03 -12.98
N ASP A 65 -0.04 -15.41 -13.25
CA ASP A 65 -1.10 -15.25 -12.24
C ASP A 65 -1.59 -16.59 -11.70
N ALA A 66 -1.68 -17.62 -12.55
CA ALA A 66 -2.08 -18.97 -12.14
C ALA A 66 -1.15 -19.63 -11.10
N ILE A 67 0.09 -19.15 -10.95
CA ILE A 67 1.10 -19.70 -10.05
C ILE A 67 1.41 -18.73 -8.92
N HIS A 68 1.48 -17.43 -9.21
CA HIS A 68 2.00 -16.41 -8.30
C HIS A 68 0.93 -15.51 -7.68
N ALA A 69 -0.24 -15.38 -8.31
CA ALA A 69 -1.29 -14.55 -7.73
C ALA A 69 -1.89 -15.24 -6.49
N ILE A 70 -2.19 -14.43 -5.48
CA ILE A 70 -2.90 -14.86 -4.28
C ILE A 70 -4.36 -14.46 -4.37
N GLY A 71 -5.23 -15.23 -3.72
CA GLY A 71 -6.66 -14.89 -3.61
C GLY A 71 -6.88 -13.58 -2.84
N GLU A 72 -8.01 -12.93 -3.09
CA GLU A 72 -8.36 -11.64 -2.46
C GLU A 72 -8.36 -11.72 -0.93
N ASP A 73 -8.94 -12.79 -0.36
CA ASP A 73 -8.97 -12.99 1.10
C ASP A 73 -7.57 -13.07 1.71
N GLU A 74 -6.65 -13.76 1.04
CA GLU A 74 -5.26 -13.88 1.49
C GLU A 74 -4.51 -12.56 1.32
N ALA A 75 -4.75 -11.84 0.23
CA ALA A 75 -4.18 -10.51 0.02
C ALA A 75 -4.63 -9.54 1.13
N ILE A 76 -5.92 -9.53 1.46
CA ILE A 76 -6.47 -8.72 2.55
C ILE A 76 -5.84 -9.12 3.89
N ARG A 77 -5.72 -10.41 4.18
CA ARG A 77 -5.09 -10.91 5.42
C ARG A 77 -3.64 -10.45 5.53
N LEU A 78 -2.85 -10.56 4.45
CA LEU A 78 -1.47 -10.08 4.41
C LEU A 78 -1.37 -8.56 4.56
N MET A 79 -2.26 -7.80 3.92
CA MET A 79 -2.32 -6.35 4.09
C MET A 79 -2.64 -5.95 5.54
N LEU A 80 -3.59 -6.62 6.20
CA LEU A 80 -3.90 -6.37 7.62
C LEU A 80 -2.72 -6.72 8.53
N MET A 81 -2.00 -7.80 8.25
CA MET A 81 -0.78 -8.16 8.99
C MET A 81 0.33 -7.13 8.78
N ASN A 82 0.51 -6.64 7.56
CA ASN A 82 1.44 -5.55 7.26
C ASN A 82 1.06 -4.26 7.99
N SER A 83 -0.23 -3.90 8.02
CA SER A 83 -0.72 -2.76 8.80
C SER A 83 -0.37 -2.91 10.29
N ALA A 84 -0.65 -4.08 10.88
CA ALA A 84 -0.35 -4.35 12.28
C ALA A 84 1.15 -4.22 12.58
N ARG A 85 2.00 -4.77 11.71
CA ARG A 85 3.46 -4.69 11.82
C ARG A 85 3.97 -3.26 11.69
N SER A 86 3.47 -2.49 10.72
CA SER A 86 3.90 -1.11 10.47
C SER A 86 3.49 -0.17 11.60
N LEU A 87 2.27 -0.34 12.14
CA LEU A 87 1.79 0.47 13.26
C LEU A 87 2.47 0.10 14.58
N GLY A 88 2.86 -1.17 14.76
CA GLY A 88 3.49 -1.69 15.96
C GLY A 88 2.51 -1.82 17.13
N ILE A 89 1.93 -0.71 17.58
CA ILE A 89 0.82 -0.65 18.56
C ILE A 89 -0.38 0.00 17.87
N PHE A 90 -1.56 -0.64 17.95
CA PHE A 90 -2.72 -0.20 17.17
C PHE A 90 -4.06 -0.51 17.84
N ARG A 91 -5.10 0.21 17.41
CA ARG A 91 -6.49 -0.23 17.59
C ARG A 91 -6.97 -1.00 16.37
N SER A 92 -7.87 -1.95 16.57
CA SER A 92 -8.40 -2.80 15.49
C SER A 92 -8.94 -1.98 14.31
N GLU A 93 -9.57 -0.84 14.59
CA GLU A 93 -10.21 0.02 13.58
C GLU A 93 -9.20 0.69 12.64
N TRP A 94 -7.93 0.77 13.02
CA TRP A 94 -6.88 1.43 12.23
C TRP A 94 -6.35 0.55 11.10
N LEU A 95 -6.47 -0.78 11.24
CA LEU A 95 -5.82 -1.73 10.34
C LEU A 95 -6.30 -1.60 8.88
N ALA A 96 -7.61 -1.42 8.69
CA ALA A 96 -8.20 -1.28 7.37
C ALA A 96 -7.80 0.04 6.70
N ASP A 97 -7.65 1.12 7.48
CA ASP A 97 -7.40 2.45 6.92
C ASP A 97 -6.01 2.59 6.30
N TYR A 98 -5.03 1.86 6.83
CA TYR A 98 -3.64 1.90 6.34
C TYR A 98 -3.54 1.61 4.83
N TYR A 99 -4.31 0.63 4.33
CA TYR A 99 -4.43 0.31 2.89
C TYR A 99 -5.77 0.74 2.28
N ARG A 100 -6.61 1.49 3.02
CA ARG A 100 -7.95 1.93 2.62
C ARG A 100 -8.89 0.78 2.21
N LEU A 101 -8.82 -0.33 2.94
CA LEU A 101 -9.63 -1.53 2.72
C LEU A 101 -11.10 -1.27 3.12
N LYS A 102 -12.02 -1.33 2.16
CA LYS A 102 -13.43 -0.99 2.42
C LYS A 102 -14.22 -2.06 3.20
N GLN A 103 -13.87 -3.34 3.05
CA GLN A 103 -14.64 -4.46 3.59
C GLN A 103 -13.73 -5.51 4.24
N ALA A 104 -12.74 -5.07 5.02
CA ALA A 104 -11.82 -5.97 5.70
C ALA A 104 -12.49 -6.72 6.87
N PRO A 105 -12.30 -8.05 7.01
CA PRO A 105 -12.88 -8.85 8.08
C PRO A 105 -12.10 -8.71 9.41
N ILE A 106 -12.01 -7.48 9.94
CA ILE A 106 -11.14 -7.11 11.08
C ILE A 106 -11.34 -8.02 12.30
N LYS A 107 -12.59 -8.32 12.68
CA LYS A 107 -12.87 -9.16 13.86
C LYS A 107 -12.28 -10.57 13.71
N ALA A 108 -12.46 -11.19 12.54
CA ALA A 108 -11.92 -12.52 12.25
C ALA A 108 -10.39 -12.49 12.19
N PHE A 109 -9.81 -11.45 11.57
CA PHE A 109 -8.37 -11.24 11.54
C PHE A 109 -7.78 -11.17 12.95
N ILE A 110 -8.29 -10.28 13.82
CA ILE A 110 -7.80 -10.11 15.20
C ILE A 110 -7.86 -11.43 15.98
N GLN A 111 -8.98 -12.16 15.89
CA GLN A 111 -9.12 -13.45 16.55
C GLN A 111 -8.06 -14.45 16.08
N SER A 112 -7.88 -14.59 14.75
CA SER A 112 -6.90 -15.52 14.18
C SER A 112 -5.45 -15.15 14.51
N ALA A 113 -5.10 -13.86 14.38
CA ALA A 113 -3.75 -13.36 14.63
C ALA A 113 -3.38 -13.42 16.12
N GLN A 114 -4.35 -13.19 17.02
CA GLN A 114 -4.14 -13.36 18.45
C GLN A 114 -3.90 -14.84 18.80
N VAL A 115 -4.71 -15.76 18.25
CA VAL A 115 -4.53 -17.21 18.47
C VAL A 115 -3.18 -17.69 17.94
N ALA A 116 -2.74 -17.16 16.80
CA ALA A 116 -1.42 -17.45 16.23
C ALA A 116 -0.24 -16.81 17.01
N GLY A 117 -0.51 -15.86 17.91
CA GLY A 117 0.52 -15.13 18.66
C GLY A 117 1.18 -14.00 17.85
N ASP A 118 0.68 -13.69 16.66
CA ASP A 118 1.20 -12.60 15.83
C ASP A 118 0.92 -11.22 16.45
N ILE A 119 -0.16 -11.12 17.23
CA ILE A 119 -0.53 -9.90 17.96
C ILE A 119 -0.87 -10.24 19.41
N ILE A 120 -0.59 -9.29 20.30
CA ILE A 120 -0.69 -9.45 21.75
C ILE A 120 -1.56 -8.32 22.31
N PRO A 121 -2.56 -8.60 23.16
CA PRO A 121 -3.33 -7.56 23.81
C PRO A 121 -2.43 -6.80 24.80
N VAL A 122 -2.50 -5.47 24.79
CA VAL A 122 -1.71 -4.60 25.66
C VAL A 122 -2.57 -3.47 26.23
N GLU A 123 -2.19 -2.99 27.40
CA GLU A 123 -2.79 -1.81 28.02
C GLU A 123 -1.83 -0.62 27.88
N VAL A 124 -2.25 0.42 27.18
CA VAL A 124 -1.42 1.61 26.92
C VAL A 124 -1.89 2.76 27.81
N LYS A 125 -0.99 3.27 28.65
CA LYS A 125 -1.28 4.37 29.59
C LYS A 125 -1.88 5.57 28.85
N GLY A 126 -3.10 5.96 29.23
CA GLY A 126 -3.82 7.09 28.63
C GLY A 126 -4.54 6.79 27.30
N MET A 127 -4.36 5.59 26.73
CA MET A 127 -5.03 5.15 25.50
C MET A 127 -5.90 3.90 25.69
N GLY A 128 -5.72 3.16 26.78
CA GLY A 128 -6.52 1.99 27.13
C GLY A 128 -6.05 0.71 26.42
N ALA A 129 -6.98 -0.23 26.25
CA ALA A 129 -6.75 -1.49 25.56
C ALA A 129 -6.41 -1.29 24.08
N MET A 130 -5.32 -1.93 23.64
CA MET A 130 -4.79 -1.90 22.28
C MET A 130 -4.16 -3.26 21.94
N TRP A 131 -3.64 -3.38 20.72
CA TRP A 131 -2.89 -4.54 20.25
C TRP A 131 -1.45 -4.15 19.94
N LEU A 132 -0.54 -5.09 20.17
CA LEU A 132 0.88 -4.99 19.83
C LEU A 132 1.20 -6.10 18.82
N HIS A 133 1.83 -5.76 17.70
CA HIS A 133 2.40 -6.77 16.81
C HIS A 133 3.64 -7.39 17.47
N GLN A 134 3.78 -8.72 17.43
CA GLN A 134 4.81 -9.46 18.17
C GLN A 134 6.25 -8.97 17.91
N SER A 135 6.53 -8.48 16.70
CA SER A 135 7.87 -7.97 16.35
C SER A 135 8.28 -6.72 17.14
N ALA A 136 7.31 -5.98 17.71
CA ALA A 136 7.56 -4.80 18.52
C ALA A 136 7.75 -5.13 20.01
N LEU A 137 7.49 -6.39 20.42
CA LEU A 137 7.61 -6.82 21.82
C LEU A 137 9.00 -6.58 22.43
N PRO A 138 10.13 -6.88 21.75
CA PRO A 138 11.46 -6.60 22.32
C PRO A 138 11.66 -5.13 22.67
N GLY A 139 11.06 -4.22 21.89
CA GLY A 139 11.15 -2.77 22.09
C GLY A 139 10.46 -2.26 23.35
N LEU A 140 9.52 -3.01 23.93
CA LEU A 140 8.85 -2.60 25.17
C LEU A 140 9.75 -2.70 26.41
N THR A 141 10.76 -3.56 26.36
CA THR A 141 11.68 -3.80 27.49
C THR A 141 12.91 -2.92 27.45
N THR A 142 13.20 -2.31 26.30
CA THR A 142 14.40 -1.50 26.08
C THR A 142 13.99 -0.06 25.79
N PRO A 143 14.17 0.87 26.73
CA PRO A 143 13.83 2.28 26.51
C PRO A 143 14.56 2.84 25.28
N LEU A 144 13.80 3.34 24.31
CA LEU A 144 14.38 4.01 23.14
C LEU A 144 14.92 5.38 23.57
N LYS A 145 16.21 5.62 23.27
CA LYS A 145 16.82 6.94 23.45
C LYS A 145 16.84 7.65 22.09
N ALA A 146 16.14 8.77 21.99
CA ALA A 146 16.24 9.63 20.81
C ALA A 146 17.67 10.17 20.69
N THR A 147 18.32 9.91 19.56
CA THR A 147 19.70 10.34 19.28
C THR A 147 19.78 11.40 18.20
N HIS A 148 18.71 11.59 17.42
CA HIS A 148 18.66 12.47 16.26
C HIS A 148 17.29 13.12 16.11
N THR A 149 17.25 14.24 15.42
CA THR A 149 16.02 14.91 14.97
C THR A 149 15.92 14.77 13.45
N ALA A 150 14.78 14.30 12.96
CA ALA A 150 14.48 14.21 11.53
C ALA A 150 13.38 15.21 11.16
N LEU A 151 13.53 15.90 10.02
CA LEU A 151 12.47 16.68 9.40
C LEU A 151 11.68 15.74 8.47
N LEU A 152 10.42 15.48 8.81
CA LEU A 152 9.55 14.65 8.00
C LEU A 152 8.83 15.49 6.94
N SER A 153 8.72 14.95 5.74
CA SER A 153 7.84 15.53 4.73
C SER A 153 6.37 15.22 5.08
N PRO A 154 5.39 16.01 4.62
CA PRO A 154 3.96 15.70 4.82
C PRO A 154 3.49 14.36 4.22
N PHE A 155 4.32 13.72 3.39
CA PHE A 155 4.06 12.43 2.74
C PHE A 155 5.04 11.34 3.21
N ASP A 156 5.77 11.60 4.29
CA ASP A 156 6.63 10.59 4.90
C ASP A 156 5.75 9.49 5.52
N PRO A 157 6.06 8.20 5.32
CA PRO A 157 5.27 7.10 5.86
C PRO A 157 5.59 6.80 7.34
N VAL A 158 6.40 7.63 8.01
CA VAL A 158 6.85 7.48 9.41
C VAL A 158 6.08 8.40 10.35
#